data_AF-A0A7C4TJZ1-F1
#
_entry.id   AF-A0A7C4TJZ1-F1
#
_cell.length_a   1.000
_cell.length_b   1.000
_cell.length_c   1.000
_cell.angle_alpha   90.00
_cell.angle_beta   90.00
_cell.angle_gamma   90.00
#
_symmetry.space_group_name_H-M   'P 1'
#
loop_
_entity.id
_entity.type
_entity.pdbx_description
1 polymer ?
#
loop_
_entity_poly.entity_id
_entity_poly.type
_entity_poly.pdbx_seq_one_letter_code
_entity_poly.pdbx_strand_id
1 'polypeptide(L)' 'MPWPASVEIREVGPRDGLQNEPPVPVEDRVRLLDALSETGLRRIEAASF' A
#
# COMPACT_ATOMS: atom_id res chain seq x y z
N MET A 1 -30.91 0.41 -5.33
CA MET A 1 -30.01 0.58 -4.17
C MET A 1 -29.08 1.75 -4.47
N PRO A 2 -29.06 2.82 -3.67
CA PRO A 2 -28.12 3.92 -3.91
C PRO A 2 -26.70 3.52 -3.49
N TRP A 3 -25.72 3.94 -4.27
CA TRP A 3 -24.30 3.76 -3.95
C TRP A 3 -23.84 4.77 -2.89
N PRO A 4 -22.75 4.47 -2.15
CA PRO A 4 -22.15 5.44 -1.25
C PRO A 4 -21.60 6.65 -2.02
N ALA A 5 -21.64 7.83 -1.38
CA ALA A 5 -21.17 9.09 -1.97
C ALA A 5 -19.65 9.15 -2.15
N SER A 6 -18.90 8.35 -1.40
CA SER A 6 -17.45 8.20 -1.55
C SER A 6 -16.96 6.86 -1.01
N VAL A 7 -15.78 6.46 -1.47
CA VAL A 7 -15.05 5.29 -0.97
C VAL A 7 -13.59 5.68 -0.71
N GLU A 8 -12.95 4.94 0.20
CA GLU A 8 -11.51 5.06 0.48
C GLU A 8 -10.84 3.73 0.15
N ILE A 9 -9.72 3.82 -0.55
CA ILE A 9 -8.86 2.66 -0.81
C ILE A 9 -7.71 2.74 0.20
N ARG A 10 -7.58 1.67 0.99
CA ARG A 10 -6.47 1.47 1.92
C ARG A 10 -5.53 0.45 1.30
N GLU A 11 -4.36 0.91 0.89
CA GLU A 11 -3.33 0.06 0.30
C GLU A 11 -2.58 -0.67 1.41
N VAL A 12 -2.49 -2.00 1.30
CA VAL A 12 -1.87 -2.87 2.31
C VAL A 12 -0.75 -3.73 1.74
N GLY A 13 -0.52 -3.70 0.42
CA GLY A 13 0.50 -4.44 -0.29
C GLY A 13 1.91 -4.31 0.30
N PRO A 14 2.42 -3.10 0.63
CA PRO A 14 3.76 -2.95 1.20
C PRO A 14 3.95 -3.64 2.55
N ARG A 15 2.85 -3.85 3.32
CA ARG A 15 2.85 -4.56 4.59
C ARG A 15 2.38 -6.00 4.42
N ASP A 16 1.08 -6.18 4.20
CA ASP A 16 0.42 -7.48 4.23
C ASP A 16 0.76 -8.32 3.00
N GLY A 17 0.85 -7.68 1.84
CA GLY A 17 1.28 -8.35 0.60
C GLY A 17 2.71 -8.88 0.73
N LEU A 18 3.67 -8.00 0.99
CA LEU A 18 5.10 -8.36 1.04
C LEU A 18 5.45 -9.32 2.20
N GLN A 19 4.66 -9.39 3.27
CA GLN A 19 4.86 -10.36 4.34
C GLN A 19 4.63 -11.81 3.90
N ASN A 20 3.76 -12.02 2.91
CA ASN A 20 3.46 -13.35 2.38
C ASN A 20 4.40 -13.78 1.25
N GLU A 21 5.32 -12.92 0.84
CA GLU A 21 6.26 -13.14 -0.26
C GLU A 21 7.69 -13.36 0.26
N PRO A 22 8.60 -13.91 -0.56
CA PRO A 22 10.02 -13.93 -0.23
C PRO A 22 10.56 -12.53 0.09
N PRO A 23 11.57 -12.40 0.98
CA PRO A 23 12.08 -11.10 1.40
C PRO A 23 12.53 -10.21 0.23
N VAL A 24 12.01 -8.98 0.21
CA VAL A 24 12.37 -7.96 -0.77
C VAL A 24 13.42 -7.01 -0.17
N PRO A 25 14.45 -6.60 -0.94
CA PRO A 25 15.40 -5.57 -0.52
C PRO A 25 14.72 -4.31 0.02
N VAL A 26 15.38 -3.61 0.93
CA VAL A 26 14.80 -2.39 1.55
C VAL A 26 14.57 -1.33 0.49
N GLU A 27 15.51 -1.18 -0.43
CA GLU A 27 15.50 -0.18 -1.49
C GLU A 27 14.29 -0.36 -2.42
N ASP A 28 13.95 -1.60 -2.73
CA ASP A 28 12.77 -1.90 -3.57
C ASP A 28 11.45 -1.69 -2.83
N ARG A 29 11.42 -1.92 -1.50
CA ARG A 29 10.27 -1.57 -0.67
C ARG A 29 10.05 -0.06 -0.60
N VAL A 30 11.12 0.71 -0.50
CA VAL A 30 11.06 2.18 -0.55
C VAL A 30 10.56 2.64 -1.92
N ARG A 31 11.12 2.11 -3.02
CA ARG A 31 10.66 2.44 -4.38
C ARG A 31 9.18 2.14 -4.60
N LEU A 32 8.67 1.03 -4.05
CA LEU A 32 7.25 0.71 -4.10
C LEU A 32 6.42 1.75 -3.36
N LEU A 33 6.82 2.14 -2.15
CA LEU A 33 6.11 3.15 -1.37
C LEU A 33 6.12 4.52 -2.03
N ASP A 34 7.25 4.94 -2.59
CA ASP A 34 7.36 6.20 -3.33
C ASP A 34 6.41 6.20 -4.53
N ALA A 35 6.43 5.13 -5.34
CA ALA A 35 5.53 4.99 -6.47
C ALA A 35 4.04 5.01 -6.06
N LEU A 36 3.69 4.33 -4.96
CA LEU A 36 2.32 4.33 -4.44
C LEU A 36 1.89 5.71 -3.94
N SER A 37 2.81 6.49 -3.37
CA SER A 37 2.52 7.85 -2.88
C SER A 37 2.11 8.81 -4.00
N GLU A 38 2.58 8.57 -5.22
CA GLU A 38 2.27 9.38 -6.41
C GLU A 38 0.91 9.06 -7.05
N THR A 39 0.23 7.99 -6.61
CA THR A 39 -1.03 7.52 -7.20
C THR A 39 -2.28 8.28 -6.73
N GLY A 40 -2.15 9.15 -5.73
CA GLY A 40 -3.29 9.81 -5.07
C GLY A 40 -3.99 8.96 -4.00
N LEU A 41 -3.43 7.79 -3.66
CA LEU A 41 -3.86 7.02 -2.49
C LEU A 41 -3.72 7.87 -1.22
N ARG A 42 -4.76 7.83 -0.37
CA ARG A 42 -4.80 8.59 0.88
C ARG A 42 -4.26 7.82 2.07
N ARG A 43 -4.19 6.49 1.97
CA ARG A 43 -3.79 5.61 3.07
C ARG A 43 -3.04 4.39 2.54
N ILE A 44 -1.79 4.26 2.98
CA ILE A 44 -0.88 3.17 2.65
C ILE A 44 -0.32 2.60 3.96
N GLU A 45 -0.39 1.29 4.15
CA GLU A 45 0.31 0.60 5.23
C GLU A 45 1.73 0.24 4.81
N ALA A 46 2.70 0.97 5.36
CA ALA A 46 4.09 0.83 4.93
C ALA A 46 4.81 -0.40 5.50
N ALA A 47 4.55 -0.76 6.77
CA ALA A 47 5.27 -1.84 7.46
C ALA A 47 4.51 -2.33 8.70
N SER A 48 5.04 -3.37 9.34
CA SER A 48 4.66 -3.87 10.66
C SER A 48 5.90 -3.95 11.55
N PHE A 49 5.75 -3.66 12.84
CA PHE A 49 6.81 -3.73 13.86
C PHE A 49 6.54 -4.87 14.83
#